data_AF-A0A951F2C2-F1
#
_entry.id   AF-A0A951F2C2-F1
#
_cell.length_a   1.000
_cell.length_b   1.000
_cell.length_c   1.000
_cell.angle_alpha   90.00
_cell.angle_beta   90.00
_cell.angle_gamma   90.00
#
_symmetry.space_group_name_H-M   'P 1'
#
loop_
_entity.id
_entity.type
_entity.pdbx_description
1 polymer ?
#
loop_
_entity_poly.entity_id
_entity_poly.type
_entity_poly.pdbx_seq_one_letter_code
_entity_poly.pdbx_strand_id
1 'polypeptide(L)'
;MGLTFCRTYIGAHETFIDYDPWVLPVASSVQETFTAQYNTGSQFNLTSAASWTSGNTSIATVSAGKVAARAAGTTFVAANDPNTPDYTSGCYAYSIECPLETGEEGQAAGTINATIRLNGTAISSQQPGSIVIGQQATLSMDTGGESVSQATWTVGGTTVASWPAGAPPPTPNFNQNSPVFYWVPPYGGLSAFPTSWSVPISVSGTLSNGTSVVGSASVTVLAPSVSVTPSSSDAIYLINASTVGAECGNTVSTYRMQLAPSVVPPSGISGTYEWVQVENSSGYTYVATDGTQHSCSISQPLPGLDNANPYPNSTNAIFVDSPALAPQPTGKQTITVSKSFSAVLMWQPSGSNSIWVPLSSTN
;
A
#
# COMPACT_ATOMS: atom_id res chain seq x y z
N MET A 1 38.75 52.53 50.38
CA MET A 1 37.57 51.84 49.84
C MET A 1 37.80 51.70 48.34
N GLY A 2 37.87 50.47 47.82
CA GLY A 2 37.95 50.26 46.37
C GLY A 2 36.60 50.55 45.73
N LEU A 3 36.61 51.15 44.53
CA LEU A 3 35.40 51.32 43.74
C LEU A 3 35.02 49.97 43.14
N THR A 4 33.76 49.57 43.31
CA THR A 4 33.20 48.35 42.71
C THR A 4 32.33 48.75 41.53
N PHE A 5 32.60 48.17 40.36
CA PHE A 5 31.87 48.44 39.11
C PHE A 5 30.98 47.25 38.78
N CYS A 6 29.67 47.40 38.97
CA CYS A 6 28.68 46.39 38.59
C CYS A 6 28.09 46.73 37.22
N ARG A 7 28.06 45.75 36.31
CA ARG A 7 27.48 45.93 34.98
C ARG A 7 26.85 44.63 34.47
N THR A 8 25.78 44.78 33.71
CA THR A 8 25.16 43.72 32.91
C THR A 8 25.49 43.99 31.45
N TYR A 9 26.08 43.00 30.77
CA TYR A 9 26.46 43.10 29.38
C TYR A 9 25.35 42.55 28.48
N ILE A 10 25.16 43.18 27.31
CA ILE A 10 24.23 42.70 26.31
C ILE A 10 24.94 41.62 25.48
N GLY A 11 24.36 40.43 25.44
CA GLY A 11 24.91 39.28 24.74
C GLY A 11 23.87 38.18 24.61
N ALA A 12 24.23 37.13 23.88
CA ALA A 12 23.48 35.90 23.77
C ALA A 12 23.27 35.30 25.16
N HIS A 13 22.02 35.03 25.51
CA HIS A 13 21.65 34.34 26.74
C HIS A 13 21.30 32.88 26.45
N GLU A 14 20.90 32.59 25.22
CA GLU A 14 20.53 31.27 24.75
C GLU A 14 20.81 31.16 23.26
N THR A 15 21.17 29.97 22.81
CA THR A 15 21.33 29.63 21.40
C THR A 15 20.58 28.36 21.08
N PHE A 16 20.12 28.25 19.85
CA PHE A 16 19.44 27.05 19.38
C PHE A 16 19.56 26.88 17.87
N ILE A 17 19.39 25.63 17.44
CA ILE A 17 19.21 25.25 16.04
C ILE A 17 17.76 24.83 15.86
N ASP A 18 17.08 25.35 14.83
CA ASP A 18 15.63 25.23 14.67
C ASP A 18 15.08 23.79 14.74
N TYR A 19 15.59 22.87 13.91
CA TYR A 19 15.05 21.50 13.86
C TYR A 19 15.92 20.53 14.67
N ASP A 20 15.81 20.59 16.00
CA ASP A 20 16.43 19.61 16.91
C ASP A 20 15.39 18.75 17.65
N PRO A 21 15.27 17.43 17.38
CA PRO A 21 15.97 16.68 16.35
C PRO A 21 15.32 16.81 14.96
N TRP A 22 16.14 16.72 13.90
CA TRP A 22 15.65 16.63 12.52
C TRP A 22 15.51 15.18 12.05
N VAL A 23 14.56 14.93 11.15
CA VAL A 23 14.34 13.60 10.54
C VAL A 23 14.22 13.75 9.02
N LEU A 24 15.09 13.07 8.27
CA LEU A 24 15.17 13.16 6.81
C LEU A 24 15.11 11.79 6.15
N PRO A 25 14.46 11.63 4.98
CA PRO A 25 14.73 10.49 4.12
C PRO A 25 16.10 10.62 3.44
N VAL A 26 16.72 9.49 3.08
CA VAL A 26 17.93 9.46 2.25
C VAL A 26 17.74 10.31 0.98
N ALA A 27 18.80 11.02 0.57
CA ALA A 27 18.85 11.90 -0.60
C ALA A 27 17.93 13.13 -0.54
N SER A 28 17.51 13.54 0.66
CA SER A 28 16.83 14.82 0.91
C SER A 28 17.71 15.83 1.64
N SER A 29 17.19 17.02 1.89
CA SER A 29 17.88 18.07 2.64
C SER A 29 16.92 18.96 3.41
N VAL A 30 17.37 19.53 4.52
CA VAL A 30 16.69 20.60 5.26
C VAL A 30 17.63 21.78 5.45
N GLN A 31 17.06 22.97 5.59
CA GLN A 31 17.79 24.17 6.01
C GLN A 31 17.58 24.35 7.51
N GLU A 32 18.67 24.31 8.26
CA GLU A 32 18.72 24.72 9.66
C GLU A 32 18.99 26.22 9.78
N THR A 33 18.50 26.80 10.87
CA THR A 33 18.87 28.15 11.32
C THR A 33 19.58 28.04 12.65
N PHE A 34 20.73 28.70 12.79
CA PHE A 34 21.38 28.90 14.09
C PHE A 34 21.05 30.30 14.61
N THR A 35 20.41 30.38 15.78
CA THR A 35 19.90 31.64 16.34
C THR A 35 20.46 31.87 17.73
N ALA A 36 20.91 33.09 18.01
CA ALA A 36 21.22 33.57 19.35
C ALA A 36 20.10 34.50 19.86
N GLN A 37 19.52 34.16 21.00
CA GLN A 37 18.59 35.01 21.72
C GLN A 37 19.34 35.79 22.80
N TYR A 38 19.31 37.11 22.70
CA TYR A 38 20.00 37.97 23.63
C TYR A 38 19.16 38.19 24.88
N ASN A 39 19.81 38.54 25.99
CA ASN A 39 19.15 38.88 27.26
C ASN A 39 18.16 40.07 27.15
N THR A 40 18.23 40.85 26.07
CA THR A 40 17.29 41.93 25.73
C THR A 40 16.00 41.44 25.07
N GLY A 41 15.90 40.14 24.76
CA GLY A 41 14.82 39.53 24.01
C GLY A 41 14.98 39.60 22.49
N SER A 42 16.00 40.30 21.98
CA SER A 42 16.31 40.32 20.54
C SER A 42 16.88 38.97 20.08
N GLN A 43 16.56 38.55 18.85
CA GLN A 43 17.12 37.35 18.25
C GLN A 43 17.95 37.70 17.02
N PHE A 44 19.08 37.03 16.87
CA PHE A 44 20.01 37.21 15.75
C PHE A 44 20.25 35.88 15.05
N ASN A 45 20.10 35.87 13.73
CA ASN A 45 20.40 34.71 12.91
C ASN A 45 21.89 34.66 12.61
N LEU A 46 22.57 33.64 13.14
CA LEU A 46 24.00 33.41 13.02
C LEU A 46 24.37 32.39 11.94
N THR A 47 23.39 31.84 11.20
CA THR A 47 23.56 30.72 10.27
C THR A 47 24.69 30.89 9.27
N SER A 48 24.83 32.10 8.70
CA SER A 48 25.86 32.41 7.70
C SER A 48 27.21 32.79 8.31
N ALA A 49 27.22 33.24 9.57
CA ALA A 49 28.44 33.60 10.31
C ALA A 49 29.08 32.37 10.96
N ALA A 50 28.27 31.39 11.34
CA ALA A 50 28.74 30.19 12.02
C ALA A 50 29.47 29.21 11.09
N SER A 51 30.46 28.53 11.65
CA SER A 51 31.11 27.36 11.08
C SER A 51 30.28 26.12 11.40
N TRP A 52 29.89 25.38 10.36
CA TRP A 52 29.06 24.17 10.50
C TRP A 52 29.88 22.90 10.36
N THR A 53 29.61 21.91 11.23
CA THR A 53 30.25 20.59 11.21
C THR A 53 29.21 19.47 11.33
N SER A 54 29.55 18.26 10.87
CA SER A 54 28.73 17.07 11.07
C SER A 54 29.48 16.04 11.91
N GLY A 55 28.78 15.40 12.85
CA GLY A 55 29.32 14.30 13.64
C GLY A 55 29.67 13.06 12.82
N ASN A 56 29.06 12.87 11.64
CA ASN A 56 29.43 11.83 10.70
C ASN A 56 29.05 12.21 9.25
N THR A 57 30.05 12.57 8.45
CA THR A 57 29.88 12.98 7.04
C THR A 57 29.46 11.86 6.10
N SER A 58 29.61 10.59 6.49
CA SER A 58 29.07 9.46 5.71
C SER A 58 27.56 9.33 5.87
N ILE A 59 26.98 9.91 6.92
CA ILE A 59 25.54 9.91 7.21
C ILE A 59 24.91 11.21 6.72
N ALA A 60 25.43 12.38 7.12
CA ALA A 60 24.92 13.68 6.69
C ALA A 60 26.05 14.69 6.43
N THR A 61 25.88 15.59 5.46
CA THR A 61 26.79 16.73 5.26
C THR A 61 26.06 18.02 5.57
N VAL A 62 26.75 19.04 6.09
CA VAL A 62 26.17 20.36 6.36
C VAL A 62 27.04 21.47 5.78
N SER A 63 26.40 22.49 5.20
CA SER A 63 27.08 23.69 4.70
C SER A 63 26.14 24.89 4.84
N ALA A 64 26.56 25.92 5.57
CA ALA A 64 25.75 27.13 5.83
C ALA A 64 24.33 26.78 6.31
N GLY A 65 24.22 25.87 7.28
CA GLY A 65 22.95 25.35 7.83
C GLY A 65 22.20 24.37 6.93
N LYS A 66 22.57 24.20 5.65
CA LYS A 66 21.91 23.22 4.78
C LYS A 66 22.43 21.81 5.07
N VAL A 67 21.61 20.99 5.73
CA VAL A 67 21.88 19.58 6.00
C VAL A 67 21.41 18.74 4.82
N ALA A 68 22.29 17.92 4.26
CA ALA A 68 22.00 17.00 3.17
C ALA A 68 22.21 15.55 3.62
N ALA A 69 21.16 14.73 3.49
CA ALA A 69 21.14 13.33 3.87
C ALA A 69 21.90 12.46 2.86
N ARG A 70 22.88 11.68 3.34
CA ARG A 70 23.70 10.77 2.52
C ARG A 70 23.29 9.32 2.70
N ALA A 71 23.31 8.83 3.93
CA ALA A 71 23.02 7.45 4.26
C ALA A 71 22.14 7.36 5.52
N ALA A 72 21.35 6.30 5.62
CA ALA A 72 20.49 6.07 6.76
C ALA A 72 21.29 5.79 8.04
N GLY A 73 20.81 6.32 9.16
CA GLY A 73 21.50 6.26 10.45
C GLY A 73 21.25 7.51 11.29
N THR A 74 21.97 7.65 12.40
CA THR A 74 21.88 8.82 13.29
C THR A 74 23.19 9.59 13.28
N THR A 75 23.10 10.91 13.38
CA THR A 75 24.25 11.80 13.53
C THR A 75 23.80 13.10 14.19
N PHE A 76 24.65 14.11 14.19
CA PHE A 76 24.29 15.48 14.56
C PHE A 76 25.01 16.46 13.64
N VAL A 77 24.52 17.70 13.64
CA VAL A 77 25.23 18.85 13.07
C VAL A 77 25.47 19.86 14.18
N ALA A 78 26.59 20.56 14.12
CA ALA A 78 26.93 21.60 15.08
C ALA A 78 27.31 22.90 14.36
N ALA A 79 26.95 24.02 14.96
CA ALA A 79 27.29 25.37 14.54
C ALA A 79 28.13 26.04 15.62
N ASN A 80 29.19 26.73 15.24
CA ASN A 80 30.03 27.53 16.14
C ASN A 80 30.24 28.92 15.51
N ASP A 81 29.90 29.98 16.24
CA ASP A 81 30.26 31.37 15.90
C ASP A 81 31.12 31.98 17.01
N PRO A 82 32.42 32.19 16.79
CA PRO A 82 33.33 32.70 17.83
C PRO A 82 33.15 34.20 18.13
N ASN A 83 32.35 34.94 17.35
CA ASN A 83 32.30 36.40 17.40
C ASN A 83 31.08 36.96 18.14
N THR A 84 30.06 36.13 18.41
CA THR A 84 28.86 36.59 19.11
C THR A 84 29.17 36.82 20.60
N PRO A 85 28.86 38.01 21.14
CA PRO A 85 28.99 38.32 22.57
C PRO A 85 28.11 37.44 23.46
N ASP A 86 28.67 36.88 24.51
CA ASP A 86 27.92 36.12 25.53
C ASP A 86 27.34 37.06 26.60
N TYR A 87 26.21 36.68 27.17
CA TYR A 87 25.58 37.38 28.28
C TYR A 87 26.36 37.13 29.58
N THR A 88 26.84 38.22 30.17
CA THR A 88 27.48 38.17 31.48
C THR A 88 27.04 39.32 32.37
N SER A 89 27.01 39.07 33.67
CA SER A 89 26.59 40.05 34.69
C SER A 89 27.46 39.87 35.92
N GLY A 90 28.10 40.94 36.37
CA GLY A 90 29.05 40.86 37.47
C GLY A 90 29.51 42.22 38.00
N CYS A 91 30.20 42.18 39.15
CA CYS A 91 30.80 43.34 39.79
C CYS A 91 32.32 43.13 39.89
N TYR A 92 33.10 44.07 39.37
CA TYR A 92 34.56 43.97 39.26
C TYR A 92 35.25 45.15 39.97
N ALA A 93 36.49 44.96 40.40
CA ALA A 93 37.28 45.97 41.10
C ALA A 93 37.87 47.07 40.18
N TYR A 94 37.71 46.92 38.86
CA TYR A 94 38.20 47.82 37.82
C TYR A 94 37.24 47.84 36.62
N SER A 95 37.35 48.83 35.73
CA SER A 95 36.55 48.93 34.51
C SER A 95 37.05 47.96 33.44
N ILE A 96 36.15 47.20 32.83
CA ILE A 96 36.45 46.23 31.76
C ILE A 96 35.71 46.65 30.48
N GLU A 97 36.36 46.47 29.33
CA GLU A 97 35.75 46.68 28.01
C GLU A 97 34.85 45.49 27.63
N CYS A 98 33.74 45.76 26.94
CA CYS A 98 32.81 44.72 26.48
C CYS A 98 33.20 44.21 25.07
N PRO A 99 32.89 42.94 24.73
CA PRO A 99 32.34 41.88 25.58
C PRO A 99 33.43 41.17 26.41
N LEU A 100 33.04 40.53 27.52
CA LEU A 100 34.00 39.77 28.34
C LEU A 100 34.32 38.40 27.74
N GLU A 101 33.29 37.76 27.19
CA GLU A 101 33.36 36.46 26.55
C GLU A 101 32.62 36.53 25.22
N THR A 102 33.11 35.80 24.24
CA THR A 102 32.45 35.61 22.93
C THR A 102 32.54 34.15 22.55
N GLY A 103 31.59 33.69 21.74
CA GLY A 103 31.60 32.34 21.23
C GLY A 103 30.32 31.62 21.57
N GLU A 104 29.55 31.33 20.53
CA GLU A 104 28.27 30.67 20.63
C GLU A 104 28.29 29.36 19.87
N GLU A 105 27.76 28.31 20.49
CA GLU A 105 27.66 26.99 19.90
C GLU A 105 26.23 26.48 19.93
N GLY A 106 25.90 25.60 18.99
CA GLY A 106 24.63 24.88 18.95
C GLY A 106 24.83 23.53 18.29
N GLN A 107 24.04 22.55 18.70
CA GLN A 107 24.04 21.21 18.11
C GLN A 107 22.60 20.75 17.89
N ALA A 108 22.34 20.11 16.75
CA ALA A 108 21.07 19.47 16.46
C ALA A 108 21.29 18.00 16.10
N ALA A 109 20.66 17.10 16.87
CA ALA A 109 20.67 15.68 16.59
C ALA A 109 19.78 15.37 15.39
N GLY A 110 20.10 14.29 14.68
CA GLY A 110 19.36 13.95 13.48
C GLY A 110 19.34 12.47 13.14
N THR A 111 18.23 12.08 12.51
CA THR A 111 18.01 10.73 12.02
C THR A 111 17.73 10.75 10.53
N ILE A 112 18.44 9.93 9.77
CA ILE A 112 18.14 9.68 8.36
C ILE A 112 17.47 8.31 8.24
N ASN A 113 16.23 8.34 7.79
CA ASN A 113 15.43 7.16 7.51
C ASN A 113 15.71 6.62 6.10
N ALA A 114 15.57 5.31 5.91
CA ALA A 114 15.63 4.71 4.59
C ALA A 114 14.47 5.19 3.72
N THR A 115 14.74 5.36 2.43
CA THR A 115 13.73 5.68 1.43
C THR A 115 13.14 4.39 0.87
N ILE A 116 11.82 4.25 0.84
CA ILE A 116 11.16 3.08 0.24
C ILE A 116 11.11 3.26 -1.28
N ARG A 117 11.37 2.18 -2.02
CA ARG A 117 11.19 2.12 -3.47
C ARG A 117 10.14 1.06 -3.83
N LEU A 118 9.18 1.46 -4.67
CA LEU A 118 8.21 0.58 -5.31
C LEU A 118 8.61 0.37 -6.77
N ASN A 119 8.84 -0.89 -7.16
CA ASN A 119 9.30 -1.27 -8.51
C ASN A 119 10.50 -0.43 -8.98
N GLY A 120 11.45 -0.18 -8.05
CA GLY A 120 12.67 0.60 -8.29
C GLY A 120 12.53 2.13 -8.16
N THR A 121 11.31 2.65 -8.08
CA THR A 121 11.03 4.09 -7.97
C THR A 121 10.87 4.52 -6.52
N ALA A 122 11.57 5.57 -6.09
CA ALA A 122 11.45 6.12 -4.73
C ALA A 122 10.06 6.70 -4.48
N ILE A 123 9.49 6.42 -3.31
CA ILE A 123 8.16 6.84 -2.91
C ILE A 123 8.19 7.42 -1.49
N SER A 124 7.28 8.34 -1.19
CA SER A 124 7.13 8.95 0.13
C SER A 124 5.66 9.27 0.41
N SER A 125 5.36 9.70 1.63
CA SER A 125 4.00 10.14 1.97
C SER A 125 3.60 11.43 1.24
N GLN A 126 4.57 12.30 0.90
CA GLN A 126 4.36 13.54 0.16
C GLN A 126 4.32 13.31 -1.36
N GLN A 127 5.03 12.29 -1.84
CA GLN A 127 5.04 11.87 -3.24
C GLN A 127 4.76 10.35 -3.31
N PRO A 128 3.47 9.96 -3.20
CA PRO A 128 3.09 8.55 -3.18
C PRO A 128 3.42 7.85 -4.49
N GLY A 129 3.80 6.58 -4.41
CA GLY A 129 3.85 5.70 -5.59
C GLY A 129 2.46 5.39 -6.11
N SER A 130 2.37 4.88 -7.34
CA SER A 130 1.12 4.36 -7.87
C SER A 130 1.30 2.98 -8.49
N ILE A 131 0.31 2.11 -8.30
CA ILE A 131 0.27 0.75 -8.86
C ILE A 131 -1.17 0.32 -9.11
N VAL A 132 -1.41 -0.47 -10.14
CA VAL A 132 -2.74 -1.04 -10.42
C VAL A 132 -2.89 -2.40 -9.76
N ILE A 133 -4.07 -2.72 -9.23
CA ILE A 133 -4.38 -4.07 -8.73
C ILE A 133 -4.05 -5.15 -9.76
N GLY A 134 -3.51 -6.26 -9.28
CA GLY A 134 -3.05 -7.37 -10.11
C GLY A 134 -1.71 -7.14 -10.82
N GLN A 135 -1.09 -5.96 -10.72
CA GLN A 135 0.31 -5.77 -11.11
C GLN A 135 1.26 -6.27 -10.03
N GLN A 136 2.39 -6.84 -10.45
CA GLN A 136 3.46 -7.26 -9.54
C GLN A 136 4.08 -6.03 -8.86
N ALA A 137 4.14 -6.10 -7.53
CA ALA A 137 4.81 -5.13 -6.69
C ALA A 137 6.10 -5.75 -6.14
N THR A 138 7.19 -5.00 -6.24
CA THR A 138 8.45 -5.28 -5.57
C THR A 138 8.81 -4.09 -4.71
N LEU A 139 9.05 -4.34 -3.42
CA LEU A 139 9.57 -3.30 -2.53
C LEU A 139 11.07 -3.46 -2.37
N SER A 140 11.74 -2.35 -2.12
CA SER A 140 13.13 -2.33 -1.68
C SER A 140 13.35 -1.06 -0.87
N MET A 141 14.37 -1.08 -0.03
CA MET A 141 14.76 0.08 0.78
C MET A 141 16.09 0.62 0.26
N ASP A 142 16.15 1.94 0.13
CA ASP A 142 17.34 2.68 -0.23
C ASP A 142 17.91 3.30 1.04
N THR A 143 19.11 2.84 1.40
CA THR A 143 19.84 3.25 2.60
C THR A 143 20.89 4.30 2.29
N GLY A 144 21.11 4.66 1.02
CA GLY A 144 22.15 5.59 0.59
C GLY A 144 23.58 5.12 0.84
N GLY A 145 23.78 3.86 1.24
CA GLY A 145 25.08 3.34 1.63
C GLY A 145 25.04 1.85 1.96
N GLU A 146 25.16 1.52 3.24
CA GLU A 146 25.31 0.16 3.76
C GLU A 146 24.24 -0.81 3.25
N SER A 147 24.66 -2.04 2.94
CA SER A 147 23.76 -3.09 2.49
C SER A 147 22.83 -3.55 3.61
N VAL A 148 21.60 -3.92 3.26
CA VAL A 148 20.58 -4.40 4.21
C VAL A 148 20.80 -5.89 4.49
N SER A 149 20.96 -6.25 5.77
CA SER A 149 21.10 -7.65 6.19
C SER A 149 19.75 -8.33 6.43
N GLN A 150 18.77 -7.59 6.95
CA GLN A 150 17.41 -8.07 7.19
C GLN A 150 16.40 -6.92 7.05
N ALA A 151 15.22 -7.20 6.48
CA ALA A 151 14.10 -6.27 6.44
C ALA A 151 12.78 -6.96 6.75
N THR A 152 11.91 -6.25 7.45
CA THR A 152 10.53 -6.63 7.77
C THR A 152 9.60 -5.50 7.33
N TRP A 153 8.67 -5.84 6.44
CA TRP A 153 7.74 -4.90 5.83
C TRP A 153 6.35 -5.01 6.47
N THR A 154 5.70 -3.87 6.63
CA THR A 154 4.26 -3.77 6.88
C THR A 154 3.63 -3.08 5.69
N VAL A 155 2.73 -3.79 5.01
CA VAL A 155 2.06 -3.32 3.80
C VAL A 155 0.57 -3.24 4.08
N GLY A 156 -0.01 -2.06 3.94
CA GLY A 156 -1.45 -1.86 4.09
C GLY A 156 -2.25 -2.40 2.90
N GLY A 157 -3.55 -2.65 3.14
CA GLY A 157 -4.47 -3.19 2.15
C GLY A 157 -4.49 -4.71 2.09
N THR A 158 -5.28 -5.27 1.18
CA THR A 158 -5.38 -6.71 0.98
C THR A 158 -4.33 -7.17 -0.02
N THR A 159 -3.44 -8.06 0.43
CA THR A 159 -2.34 -8.59 -0.40
C THR A 159 -2.51 -10.09 -0.74
N VAL A 160 -3.54 -10.72 -0.16
CA VAL A 160 -4.04 -12.06 -0.51
C VAL A 160 -5.55 -12.05 -0.28
N ALA A 161 -6.35 -12.29 -1.31
CA ALA A 161 -7.81 -12.38 -1.22
C ALA A 161 -8.23 -13.85 -1.30
N SER A 162 -9.43 -14.16 -0.78
CA SER A 162 -10.11 -15.43 -1.01
C SER A 162 -10.36 -15.56 -2.51
N TRP A 163 -9.45 -16.27 -3.17
CA TRP A 163 -9.47 -16.41 -4.61
C TRP A 163 -10.65 -17.30 -5.00
N PRO A 164 -11.56 -16.82 -5.87
CA PRO A 164 -12.80 -17.53 -6.16
C PRO A 164 -12.59 -18.87 -6.86
N ALA A 165 -11.46 -19.04 -7.54
CA ALA A 165 -11.27 -20.09 -8.54
C ALA A 165 -9.81 -20.24 -9.00
N GLY A 166 -9.18 -21.40 -8.77
CA GLY A 166 -7.79 -21.66 -9.17
C GLY A 166 -6.76 -21.41 -8.05
N ALA A 167 -5.47 -21.52 -8.37
CA ALA A 167 -4.40 -21.32 -7.39
C ALA A 167 -4.26 -19.82 -7.06
N PRO A 168 -4.43 -19.39 -5.80
CA PRO A 168 -4.19 -17.99 -5.43
C PRO A 168 -2.71 -17.63 -5.68
N PRO A 169 -2.39 -16.33 -5.84
CA PRO A 169 -1.02 -15.87 -5.80
C PRO A 169 -0.34 -16.37 -4.52
N PRO A 170 0.96 -16.72 -4.55
CA PRO A 170 1.69 -17.12 -3.37
C PRO A 170 1.55 -16.08 -2.26
N THR A 171 1.33 -16.54 -1.02
CA THR A 171 1.31 -15.64 0.14
C THR A 171 2.64 -14.89 0.21
N PRO A 172 2.62 -13.54 0.22
CA PRO A 172 3.84 -12.77 0.19
C PRO A 172 4.61 -12.92 1.51
N ASN A 173 5.93 -13.10 1.41
CA ASN A 173 6.81 -13.09 2.57
C ASN A 173 7.39 -11.69 2.77
N PHE A 174 6.83 -10.96 3.73
CA PHE A 174 7.28 -9.61 4.08
C PHE A 174 8.52 -9.55 4.99
N ASN A 175 9.14 -10.69 5.32
CA ASN A 175 10.40 -10.76 6.05
C ASN A 175 11.58 -11.03 5.10
N GLN A 176 11.72 -10.18 4.08
CA GLN A 176 12.76 -10.27 3.05
C GLN A 176 13.19 -8.86 2.62
N ASN A 177 14.43 -8.74 2.12
CA ASN A 177 14.95 -7.45 1.64
C ASN A 177 14.17 -6.90 0.44
N SER A 178 13.60 -7.78 -0.39
CA SER A 178 12.79 -7.39 -1.53
C SER A 178 11.58 -8.33 -1.70
N PRO A 179 10.48 -8.07 -0.97
CA PRO A 179 9.29 -8.89 -1.10
C PRO A 179 8.60 -8.62 -2.44
N VAL A 180 8.14 -9.70 -3.07
CA VAL A 180 7.31 -9.66 -4.27
C VAL A 180 5.88 -10.04 -3.90
N PHE A 181 4.91 -9.22 -4.28
CA PHE A 181 3.51 -9.39 -3.92
C PHE A 181 2.58 -8.66 -4.89
N TYR A 182 1.28 -8.71 -4.61
CA TYR A 182 0.25 -8.06 -5.41
C TYR A 182 -0.75 -7.40 -4.47
N TRP A 183 -1.23 -6.21 -4.83
CA TRP A 183 -2.47 -5.70 -4.24
C TRP A 183 -3.66 -6.31 -4.95
N VAL A 184 -4.60 -6.81 -4.16
CA VAL A 184 -5.82 -7.42 -4.65
C VAL A 184 -7.03 -6.76 -3.97
N PRO A 185 -8.16 -6.66 -4.66
CA PRO A 185 -9.44 -6.25 -4.06
C PRO A 185 -9.87 -7.22 -2.95
N PRO A 186 -10.48 -6.72 -1.83
CA PRO A 186 -11.20 -7.58 -0.90
C PRO A 186 -12.40 -8.23 -1.58
N TYR A 187 -12.52 -9.56 -1.46
CA TYR A 187 -13.61 -10.34 -2.04
C TYR A 187 -14.90 -10.20 -1.21
N GLY A 188 -16.04 -9.98 -1.88
CA GLY A 188 -17.37 -10.30 -1.32
C GLY A 188 -18.09 -9.24 -0.47
N GLY A 189 -18.12 -7.95 -0.85
CA GLY A 189 -18.94 -7.03 -0.05
C GLY A 189 -19.16 -5.59 -0.52
N LEU A 190 -18.78 -5.21 -1.74
CA LEU A 190 -18.97 -3.82 -2.18
C LEU A 190 -19.82 -3.76 -3.45
N SER A 191 -20.98 -3.13 -3.35
CA SER A 191 -21.78 -2.66 -4.49
C SER A 191 -21.07 -1.57 -5.31
N ALA A 192 -19.98 -1.00 -4.77
CA ALA A 192 -19.08 -0.07 -5.45
C ALA A 192 -17.64 -0.28 -4.97
N PHE A 193 -16.78 -0.80 -5.85
CA PHE A 193 -15.35 -0.94 -5.60
C PHE A 193 -14.65 0.41 -5.82
N PRO A 194 -13.84 0.92 -4.86
CA PRO A 194 -13.15 2.19 -5.05
C PRO A 194 -12.16 2.08 -6.22
N THR A 195 -12.17 3.07 -7.10
CA THR A 195 -11.23 3.16 -8.24
C THR A 195 -9.81 3.55 -7.82
N SER A 196 -9.65 4.06 -6.59
CA SER A 196 -8.35 4.34 -6.00
C SER A 196 -8.41 4.41 -4.48
N TRP A 197 -7.35 3.98 -3.79
CA TRP A 197 -7.17 4.21 -2.36
C TRP A 197 -5.68 4.31 -2.00
N SER A 198 -5.38 5.00 -0.91
CA SER A 198 -4.02 5.12 -0.39
C SER A 198 -3.77 4.04 0.66
N VAL A 199 -2.65 3.32 0.56
CA VAL A 199 -2.20 2.36 1.55
C VAL A 199 -0.87 2.81 2.17
N PRO A 200 -0.71 2.72 3.50
CA PRO A 200 0.58 2.96 4.14
C PRO A 200 1.52 1.77 3.92
N ILE A 201 2.82 2.07 3.81
CA ILE A 201 3.89 1.09 3.84
C ILE A 201 4.93 1.55 4.85
N SER A 202 5.40 0.62 5.68
CA SER A 202 6.56 0.85 6.54
C SER A 202 7.52 -0.33 6.48
N VAL A 203 8.79 -0.05 6.74
CA VAL A 203 9.85 -1.04 6.83
C VAL A 203 10.67 -0.79 8.09
N SER A 204 11.01 -1.87 8.79
CA SER A 204 12.12 -1.90 9.73
C SER A 204 13.19 -2.84 9.19
N GLY A 205 14.45 -2.50 9.37
CA GLY A 205 15.55 -3.32 8.90
C GLY A 205 16.82 -3.13 9.71
N THR A 206 17.76 -4.04 9.47
CA THR A 206 19.10 -4.01 10.04
C THR A 206 20.10 -3.89 8.89
N LEU A 207 21.04 -2.97 8.99
CA LEU A 207 22.14 -2.81 8.04
C LEU A 207 23.23 -3.86 8.31
N SER A 208 24.14 -4.05 7.37
CA SER A 208 25.23 -5.04 7.49
C SER A 208 26.20 -4.72 8.64
N ASN A 209 26.26 -3.45 9.06
CA ASN A 209 27.02 -3.00 10.21
C ASN A 209 26.25 -3.11 11.55
N GLY A 210 25.05 -3.69 11.56
CA GLY A 210 24.21 -3.88 12.75
C GLY A 210 23.30 -2.69 13.11
N THR A 211 23.34 -1.60 12.36
CA THR A 211 22.50 -0.42 12.61
C THR A 211 21.03 -0.71 12.28
N SER A 212 20.12 -0.36 13.18
CA SER A 212 18.67 -0.41 12.91
C SER A 212 18.23 0.79 12.09
N VAL A 213 17.36 0.57 11.10
CA VAL A 213 16.81 1.60 10.22
C VAL A 213 15.32 1.40 10.03
N VAL A 214 14.60 2.50 9.82
CA VAL A 214 13.20 2.51 9.47
C VAL A 214 12.94 3.34 8.21
N GLY A 215 11.83 3.07 7.54
CA GLY A 215 11.33 3.85 6.43
C GLY A 215 9.80 3.79 6.37
N SER A 216 9.18 4.83 5.83
CA SER A 216 7.73 4.91 5.63
C SER A 216 7.38 5.64 4.34
N ALA A 217 6.30 5.21 3.71
CA ALA A 217 5.76 5.81 2.49
C ALA A 217 4.27 5.49 2.35
N SER A 218 3.64 6.05 1.32
CA SER A 218 2.32 5.65 0.88
C SER A 218 2.32 5.24 -0.58
N VAL A 219 1.37 4.37 -0.94
CA VAL A 219 1.11 3.95 -2.30
C VAL A 219 -0.36 4.18 -2.62
N THR A 220 -0.62 4.79 -3.77
CA THR A 220 -1.95 4.89 -4.34
C THR A 220 -2.20 3.65 -5.20
N VAL A 221 -3.04 2.76 -4.68
CA VAL A 221 -3.50 1.58 -5.43
C VAL A 221 -4.66 2.01 -6.31
N LEU A 222 -4.57 1.69 -7.60
CA LEU A 222 -5.57 2.01 -8.61
C LEU A 222 -6.33 0.75 -9.04
N ALA A 223 -7.58 0.95 -9.39
CA ALA A 223 -8.49 -0.08 -9.83
C ALA A 223 -9.34 0.38 -11.01
N PRO A 224 -9.72 -0.53 -11.92
CA PRO A 224 -10.71 -0.22 -12.93
C PRO A 224 -12.04 0.16 -12.29
N SER A 225 -12.77 1.11 -12.90
CA SER A 225 -14.17 1.30 -12.56
C SER A 225 -15.01 0.23 -13.23
N VAL A 226 -15.88 -0.41 -12.47
CA VAL A 226 -16.77 -1.46 -12.99
C VAL A 226 -18.21 -1.04 -12.80
N SER A 227 -19.00 -1.22 -13.84
CA SER A 227 -20.45 -1.28 -13.75
C SER A 227 -20.94 -2.55 -14.41
N VAL A 228 -21.89 -3.24 -13.76
CA VAL A 228 -22.54 -4.41 -14.33
C VAL A 228 -24.00 -4.04 -14.50
N THR A 229 -24.44 -3.89 -15.75
CA THR A 229 -25.85 -3.63 -16.05
C THR A 229 -26.52 -4.94 -16.45
N PRO A 230 -27.65 -5.29 -15.80
CA PRO A 230 -28.55 -6.30 -16.34
C PRO A 230 -28.99 -5.86 -17.75
N SER A 231 -28.88 -6.73 -18.74
CA SER A 231 -29.42 -6.49 -20.08
C SER A 231 -30.96 -6.44 -20.00
N SER A 232 -31.62 -5.60 -20.80
CA SER A 232 -33.10 -5.54 -20.85
C SER A 232 -33.78 -6.83 -21.34
N SER A 233 -33.01 -7.88 -21.65
CA SER A 233 -33.45 -9.25 -21.88
C SER A 233 -33.53 -10.10 -20.60
N ASP A 234 -33.15 -9.57 -19.44
CA ASP A 234 -33.03 -10.25 -18.14
C ASP A 234 -34.37 -10.48 -17.43
N ALA A 235 -35.43 -10.72 -18.18
CA ALA A 235 -36.63 -11.29 -17.59
C ALA A 235 -36.33 -12.76 -17.25
N ILE A 236 -36.19 -13.05 -15.95
CA ILE A 236 -36.46 -14.40 -15.42
C ILE A 236 -37.94 -14.66 -15.72
N TYR A 237 -38.22 -15.22 -16.90
CA TYR A 237 -39.55 -15.64 -17.26
C TYR A 237 -39.90 -16.89 -16.44
N LEU A 238 -40.57 -16.69 -15.30
CA LEU A 238 -41.35 -17.74 -14.65
C LEU A 238 -42.59 -18.00 -15.50
N ILE A 239 -42.44 -18.75 -16.59
CA ILE A 239 -43.59 -19.26 -17.34
C ILE A 239 -43.86 -20.67 -16.85
N ASN A 240 -44.91 -20.78 -16.04
CA ASN A 240 -45.51 -22.04 -15.68
C ASN A 240 -46.35 -22.53 -16.88
N ALA A 241 -45.91 -23.57 -17.61
CA ALA A 241 -46.79 -24.37 -18.48
C ALA A 241 -46.16 -25.69 -18.94
N SER A 242 -46.60 -26.77 -18.28
CA SER A 242 -46.89 -28.13 -18.75
C SER A 242 -45.84 -29.05 -19.43
N THR A 243 -45.76 -30.24 -18.81
CA THR A 243 -45.44 -31.60 -19.28
C THR A 243 -44.01 -31.96 -19.74
N VAL A 244 -43.47 -32.93 -18.99
CA VAL A 244 -42.19 -33.62 -19.19
C VAL A 244 -42.30 -34.63 -20.33
N GLY A 245 -41.40 -34.55 -21.31
CA GLY A 245 -41.26 -35.54 -22.36
C GLY A 245 -40.26 -35.17 -23.45
N ALA A 246 -39.17 -35.96 -23.49
CA ALA A 246 -38.22 -36.16 -24.59
C ALA A 246 -37.21 -35.05 -24.93
N GLU A 247 -35.93 -35.42 -24.82
CA GLU A 247 -34.79 -34.88 -25.58
C GLU A 247 -34.97 -35.16 -27.09
N CYS A 248 -36.05 -34.65 -27.69
CA CYS A 248 -36.35 -34.71 -29.11
C CYS A 248 -36.95 -33.37 -29.55
N GLY A 249 -36.08 -32.40 -29.84
CA GLY A 249 -36.36 -31.39 -30.87
C GLY A 249 -37.35 -30.26 -30.53
N ASN A 250 -37.27 -29.63 -29.37
CA ASN A 250 -37.92 -28.32 -29.14
C ASN A 250 -36.92 -27.25 -28.70
N THR A 251 -37.18 -26.01 -29.14
CA THR A 251 -36.48 -24.80 -28.73
C THR A 251 -36.72 -24.57 -27.25
N VAL A 252 -35.76 -24.98 -26.41
CA VAL A 252 -35.76 -24.62 -25.00
C VAL A 252 -35.43 -23.12 -24.92
N SER A 253 -36.35 -22.31 -24.43
CA SER A 253 -36.00 -20.99 -23.90
C SER A 253 -35.18 -21.24 -22.64
N THR A 254 -33.87 -21.39 -22.82
CA THR A 254 -32.90 -21.51 -21.74
C THR A 254 -33.03 -20.32 -20.81
N TYR A 255 -33.10 -20.53 -19.50
CA TYR A 255 -32.88 -19.48 -18.52
C TYR A 255 -31.51 -18.86 -18.80
N ARG A 256 -31.49 -17.55 -19.03
CA ARG A 256 -30.27 -16.79 -19.28
C ARG A 256 -30.33 -15.57 -18.40
N MET A 257 -29.35 -15.45 -17.52
CA MET A 257 -28.97 -14.13 -17.03
C MET A 257 -27.98 -13.58 -18.05
N GLN A 258 -28.13 -12.32 -18.46
CA GLN A 258 -27.20 -11.64 -19.35
C GLN A 258 -26.57 -10.44 -18.66
N LEU A 259 -25.36 -10.63 -18.15
CA LEU A 259 -24.58 -9.56 -17.55
C LEU A 259 -23.69 -8.90 -18.61
N ALA A 260 -23.85 -7.59 -18.79
CA ALA A 260 -22.96 -6.76 -19.59
C ALA A 260 -22.09 -5.91 -18.64
N PRO A 261 -20.79 -6.25 -18.45
CA PRO A 261 -19.89 -5.40 -17.70
C PRO A 261 -19.39 -4.25 -18.58
N SER A 262 -19.27 -3.07 -17.98
CA SER A 262 -18.43 -1.99 -18.48
C SER A 262 -17.28 -1.81 -17.51
N VAL A 263 -16.07 -2.10 -17.99
CA VAL A 263 -14.81 -1.98 -17.24
C VAL A 263 -14.01 -0.85 -17.87
N VAL A 264 -13.75 0.22 -17.11
CA VAL A 264 -12.88 1.32 -17.54
C VAL A 264 -11.58 1.23 -16.75
N PRO A 265 -10.46 0.88 -17.40
CA PRO A 265 -9.15 0.81 -16.74
C PRO A 265 -8.67 2.18 -16.24
N PRO A 266 -7.75 2.23 -15.27
CA PRO A 266 -7.06 3.47 -14.90
C PRO A 266 -6.37 4.13 -16.11
N SER A 267 -6.27 5.46 -16.10
CA SER A 267 -5.66 6.23 -17.19
C SER A 267 -4.25 5.71 -17.54
N GLY A 268 -4.01 5.48 -18.84
CA GLY A 268 -2.72 5.00 -19.35
C GLY A 268 -2.43 3.52 -19.10
N ILE A 269 -3.38 2.76 -18.53
CA ILE A 269 -3.23 1.33 -18.24
C ILE A 269 -4.22 0.54 -19.10
N SER A 270 -3.72 -0.47 -19.78
CA SER A 270 -4.56 -1.46 -20.47
C SER A 270 -4.69 -2.75 -19.66
N GLY A 271 -5.62 -3.62 -20.06
CA GLY A 271 -5.80 -4.94 -19.50
C GLY A 271 -7.01 -5.63 -20.09
N THR A 272 -7.27 -6.83 -19.62
CA THR A 272 -8.35 -7.71 -20.07
C THR A 272 -9.24 -8.09 -18.91
N TYR A 273 -10.50 -8.40 -19.19
CA TYR A 273 -11.44 -8.93 -18.20
C TYR A 273 -12.11 -10.20 -18.73
N GLU A 274 -12.52 -11.06 -17.81
CA GLU A 274 -13.28 -12.28 -18.11
C GLU A 274 -14.28 -12.59 -17.00
N TRP A 275 -15.37 -13.28 -17.33
CA TRP A 275 -16.30 -13.80 -16.34
C TRP A 275 -15.92 -15.22 -15.95
N VAL A 276 -15.97 -15.51 -14.64
CA VAL A 276 -15.73 -16.84 -14.09
C VAL A 276 -16.94 -17.28 -13.27
N GLN A 277 -17.37 -18.53 -13.46
CA GLN A 277 -18.37 -19.18 -12.60
C GLN A 277 -17.70 -19.83 -11.41
N VAL A 278 -18.27 -19.63 -10.24
CA VAL A 278 -17.91 -20.35 -9.02
C VAL A 278 -19.13 -21.14 -8.58
N GLU A 279 -19.04 -22.46 -8.56
CA GLU A 279 -20.04 -23.29 -7.89
C GLU A 279 -19.83 -23.12 -6.38
N ASN A 280 -20.83 -22.58 -5.69
CA ASN A 280 -20.77 -22.33 -4.24
C ASN A 280 -21.29 -23.54 -3.47
N SER A 281 -22.35 -24.17 -3.97
CA SER A 281 -22.92 -25.39 -3.41
C SER A 281 -23.56 -26.25 -4.50
N SER A 282 -23.48 -27.56 -4.33
CA SER A 282 -24.19 -28.52 -5.17
C SER A 282 -24.72 -29.66 -4.33
N GLY A 283 -26.02 -29.89 -4.40
CA GLY A 283 -26.72 -31.00 -3.75
C GLY A 283 -27.62 -31.70 -4.76
N TYR A 284 -27.50 -33.02 -4.83
CA TYR A 284 -28.38 -33.87 -5.60
C TYR A 284 -29.03 -34.87 -4.64
N THR A 285 -30.34 -34.95 -4.63
CA THR A 285 -31.06 -36.02 -3.95
C THR A 285 -32.01 -36.71 -4.91
N TYR A 286 -32.15 -38.03 -4.79
CA TYR A 286 -33.14 -38.78 -5.53
C TYR A 286 -33.81 -39.82 -4.66
N VAL A 287 -35.08 -40.11 -4.95
CA VAL A 287 -35.85 -41.20 -4.33
C VAL A 287 -35.96 -42.32 -5.37
N ALA A 288 -35.41 -43.50 -5.06
CA ALA A 288 -35.51 -44.68 -5.91
C ALA A 288 -36.94 -45.24 -5.94
N THR A 289 -37.26 -46.10 -6.91
CA THR A 289 -38.60 -46.69 -7.06
C THR A 289 -39.10 -47.46 -5.84
N ASP A 290 -38.20 -47.93 -4.98
CA ASP A 290 -38.49 -48.61 -3.70
C ASP A 290 -38.74 -47.64 -2.52
N GLY A 291 -38.66 -46.32 -2.76
CA GLY A 291 -38.80 -45.28 -1.73
C GLY A 291 -37.49 -44.87 -1.05
N THR A 292 -36.35 -45.49 -1.40
CA THR A 292 -35.05 -45.19 -0.77
C THR A 292 -34.52 -43.84 -1.26
N GLN A 293 -34.17 -42.94 -0.32
CA GLN A 293 -33.54 -41.66 -0.64
C GLN A 293 -32.01 -41.81 -0.72
N HIS A 294 -31.44 -41.30 -1.79
CA HIS A 294 -30.00 -41.19 -2.01
C HIS A 294 -29.61 -39.73 -2.17
N SER A 295 -28.42 -39.38 -1.68
CA SER A 295 -27.82 -38.06 -1.86
C SER A 295 -26.44 -38.22 -2.49
N CYS A 296 -26.11 -37.38 -3.46
CA CYS A 296 -24.75 -37.28 -3.99
C CYS A 296 -24.30 -35.82 -4.06
N SER A 297 -23.00 -35.62 -3.94
CA SER A 297 -22.30 -34.35 -4.13
C SER A 297 -21.31 -34.49 -5.28
N ILE A 298 -20.93 -33.36 -5.87
CA ILE A 298 -19.83 -33.35 -6.82
C ILE A 298 -18.52 -33.74 -6.11
N SER A 299 -17.58 -34.32 -6.86
CA SER A 299 -16.26 -34.69 -6.35
C SER A 299 -15.24 -33.56 -6.57
N GLN A 300 -15.54 -32.37 -6.06
CA GLN A 300 -14.58 -31.26 -6.00
C GLN A 300 -14.75 -30.43 -4.71
N PRO A 301 -13.69 -29.79 -4.20
CA PRO A 301 -13.80 -28.80 -3.14
C PRO A 301 -14.69 -27.63 -3.57
N LEU A 302 -15.59 -27.19 -2.69
CA LEU A 302 -16.48 -26.06 -2.90
C LEU A 302 -16.17 -24.94 -1.87
N PRO A 303 -16.25 -23.66 -2.23
CA PRO A 303 -16.52 -23.13 -3.58
C PRO A 303 -15.39 -23.45 -4.57
N GLY A 304 -15.73 -23.70 -5.83
CA GLY A 304 -14.77 -24.12 -6.86
C GLY A 304 -15.20 -23.73 -8.27
N LEU A 305 -14.26 -23.80 -9.23
CA LEU A 305 -14.55 -23.58 -10.65
C LEU A 305 -15.61 -24.56 -11.15
N ASP A 306 -16.59 -24.08 -11.91
CA ASP A 306 -17.46 -24.97 -12.67
C ASP A 306 -16.68 -25.53 -13.88
N ASN A 307 -16.07 -26.70 -13.67
CA ASN A 307 -15.36 -27.44 -14.71
C ASN A 307 -16.27 -28.39 -15.50
N ALA A 308 -17.53 -28.56 -15.09
CA ALA A 308 -18.46 -29.48 -15.72
C ALA A 308 -19.13 -28.82 -16.95
N ASN A 309 -19.46 -27.53 -16.84
CA ASN A 309 -19.92 -26.71 -17.95
C ASN A 309 -19.12 -25.40 -17.99
N PRO A 310 -17.80 -25.44 -18.23
CA PRO A 310 -16.97 -24.25 -18.22
C PRO A 310 -17.45 -23.29 -19.30
N TYR A 311 -17.62 -22.01 -18.96
CA TYR A 311 -17.95 -21.01 -19.97
C TYR A 311 -16.90 -21.05 -21.08
N PRO A 312 -17.31 -21.00 -22.36
CA PRO A 312 -16.34 -20.69 -23.40
C PRO A 312 -15.76 -19.33 -23.05
N ASN A 313 -14.46 -19.34 -22.81
CA ASN A 313 -13.51 -18.24 -22.65
C ASN A 313 -13.65 -17.25 -23.80
N SER A 314 -14.76 -16.51 -23.79
CA SER A 314 -15.08 -15.48 -24.77
C SER A 314 -14.55 -14.18 -24.22
N THR A 315 -13.36 -13.84 -24.71
CA THR A 315 -12.88 -12.47 -24.65
C THR A 315 -13.98 -11.56 -25.20
N ASN A 316 -14.43 -10.59 -24.39
CA ASN A 316 -15.42 -9.56 -24.71
C ASN A 316 -16.91 -9.94 -24.84
N ALA A 317 -17.39 -11.13 -24.48
CA ALA A 317 -18.80 -11.46 -24.69
C ALA A 317 -19.59 -11.66 -23.38
N ILE A 318 -20.64 -10.85 -23.26
CA ILE A 318 -21.99 -11.23 -22.81
C ILE A 318 -22.03 -12.55 -22.03
N PHE A 319 -22.23 -12.47 -20.71
CA PHE A 319 -22.50 -13.66 -19.90
C PHE A 319 -23.80 -14.32 -20.41
N VAL A 320 -23.77 -15.61 -20.72
CA VAL A 320 -24.95 -16.40 -21.13
C VAL A 320 -24.95 -17.69 -20.33
N ASP A 321 -25.88 -17.81 -19.38
CA ASP A 321 -26.08 -19.04 -18.61
C ASP A 321 -26.49 -20.23 -19.51
N SER A 322 -26.00 -21.43 -19.20
CA SER A 322 -26.29 -22.68 -19.93
C SER A 322 -27.19 -23.59 -19.10
N PRO A 323 -28.15 -24.28 -19.75
CA PRO A 323 -29.33 -24.81 -19.08
C PRO A 323 -29.03 -26.09 -18.31
N ALA A 324 -29.68 -26.21 -17.16
CA ALA A 324 -30.10 -27.41 -16.44
C ALA A 324 -29.56 -28.77 -16.95
N LEU A 325 -28.82 -29.46 -16.08
CA LEU A 325 -28.58 -30.91 -16.23
C LEU A 325 -29.92 -31.64 -16.35
N ALA A 326 -30.11 -32.37 -17.45
CA ALA A 326 -31.23 -33.27 -17.62
C ALA A 326 -31.05 -34.51 -16.71
N PRO A 327 -32.08 -34.92 -15.93
CA PRO A 327 -32.03 -36.20 -15.24
C PRO A 327 -32.12 -37.36 -16.25
N GLN A 328 -31.10 -38.22 -16.30
CA GLN A 328 -31.13 -39.47 -17.07
C GLN A 328 -32.11 -40.49 -16.42
N PRO A 329 -33.02 -41.13 -17.18
CA PRO A 329 -34.01 -42.08 -16.64
C PRO A 329 -33.42 -43.50 -16.64
N THR A 330 -33.48 -44.25 -15.54
CA THR A 330 -34.56 -45.20 -15.26
C THR A 330 -34.53 -45.64 -13.79
N GLY A 331 -35.69 -45.80 -13.13
CA GLY A 331 -35.82 -46.37 -11.77
C GLY A 331 -35.91 -45.39 -10.59
N LYS A 332 -36.31 -44.12 -10.79
CA LYS A 332 -36.39 -43.10 -9.72
C LYS A 332 -37.77 -42.41 -9.70
N GLN A 333 -38.34 -42.16 -8.52
CA GLN A 333 -39.64 -41.49 -8.32
C GLN A 333 -39.53 -39.97 -8.34
N THR A 334 -38.50 -39.40 -7.69
CA THR A 334 -38.29 -37.94 -7.59
C THR A 334 -36.80 -37.63 -7.61
N ILE A 335 -36.41 -36.54 -8.27
CA ILE A 335 -35.04 -36.01 -8.25
C ILE A 335 -35.12 -34.53 -7.84
N THR A 336 -34.35 -34.13 -6.84
CA THR A 336 -34.16 -32.72 -6.45
C THR A 336 -32.71 -32.32 -6.71
N VAL A 337 -32.52 -31.21 -7.42
CA VAL A 337 -31.21 -30.62 -7.68
C VAL A 337 -31.20 -29.22 -7.06
N SER A 338 -30.28 -28.98 -6.13
CA SER A 338 -30.07 -27.70 -5.49
C SER A 338 -28.64 -27.24 -5.77
N LYS A 339 -28.47 -26.22 -6.60
CA LYS A 339 -27.17 -25.62 -6.90
C LYS A 339 -27.18 -24.14 -6.61
N SER A 340 -26.05 -23.61 -6.19
CA SER A 340 -25.82 -22.16 -6.11
C SER A 340 -24.49 -21.81 -6.75
N PHE A 341 -24.48 -20.70 -7.48
CA PHE A 341 -23.33 -20.22 -8.24
C PHE A 341 -23.11 -18.74 -7.98
N SER A 342 -21.86 -18.29 -8.10
CA SER A 342 -21.49 -16.88 -8.20
C SER A 342 -20.93 -16.62 -9.58
N ALA A 343 -21.26 -15.47 -10.17
CA ALA A 343 -20.52 -14.94 -11.32
C ALA A 343 -19.51 -13.89 -10.83
N VAL A 344 -18.24 -14.10 -11.14
CA VAL A 344 -17.15 -13.21 -10.74
C VAL A 344 -16.52 -12.58 -11.97
N LEU A 345 -16.51 -11.25 -12.03
CA LEU A 345 -15.78 -10.52 -13.06
C LEU A 345 -14.32 -10.40 -12.65
N MET A 346 -13.45 -11.07 -13.39
CA MET A 346 -12.00 -11.04 -13.20
C MET A 346 -11.36 -9.98 -14.12
N TRP A 347 -10.28 -9.37 -13.66
CA TRP A 347 -9.47 -8.41 -14.43
C TRP A 347 -8.00 -8.77 -14.35
N GLN A 348 -7.27 -8.59 -15.44
CA GLN A 348 -5.82 -8.69 -15.47
C GLN A 348 -5.24 -7.47 -16.17
N PRO A 349 -4.42 -6.65 -15.50
CA PRO A 349 -3.73 -5.54 -16.17
C PRO A 349 -2.73 -6.10 -17.18
N SER A 350 -2.51 -5.37 -18.27
CA SER A 350 -1.48 -5.73 -19.25
C SER A 350 -0.08 -5.63 -18.65
N GLY A 351 0.78 -6.60 -18.90
CA GLY A 351 2.17 -6.61 -18.44
C GLY A 351 2.68 -8.02 -18.17
N SER A 352 4.00 -8.19 -18.16
CA SER A 352 4.61 -9.42 -17.67
C SER A 352 4.33 -9.59 -16.17
N ASN A 353 4.02 -10.80 -15.73
CA ASN A 353 3.76 -11.18 -14.33
C ASN A 353 2.52 -10.55 -13.69
N SER A 354 1.59 -9.98 -14.47
CA SER A 354 0.30 -9.60 -13.90
C SER A 354 -0.55 -10.82 -13.58
N ILE A 355 -1.39 -10.70 -12.58
CA ILE A 355 -2.34 -11.74 -12.18
C ILE A 355 -3.77 -11.28 -12.45
N TRP A 356 -4.67 -12.24 -12.59
CA TRP A 356 -6.11 -11.98 -12.52
C TRP A 356 -6.49 -11.43 -11.14
N VAL A 357 -7.54 -10.64 -11.02
CA VAL A 357 -8.06 -10.17 -9.72
C VAL A 357 -9.58 -10.02 -9.81
N PRO A 358 -10.33 -10.40 -8.77
CA PRO A 358 -11.80 -10.31 -8.78
C PRO A 358 -12.27 -8.87 -8.58
N LEU A 359 -12.90 -8.24 -9.58
CA LEU A 359 -13.41 -6.87 -9.45
C LEU A 359 -14.80 -6.78 -8.84
N SER A 360 -15.66 -7.77 -9.10
CA SER A 360 -17.05 -7.79 -8.62
C SER A 360 -17.57 -9.22 -8.61
N SER A 361 -18.48 -9.52 -7.68
CA SER A 361 -19.25 -10.77 -7.63
C SER A 361 -20.73 -10.46 -7.60
N THR A 362 -21.52 -11.09 -8.45
CA THR A 362 -22.99 -11.15 -8.31
C THR A 362 -23.36 -12.53 -7.78
N ASN A 363 -24.10 -12.57 -6.67
CA ASN A 363 -24.72 -13.77 -6.13
C ASN A 363 -26.11 -14.01 -6.72
#